data_AF-Q8TA63-F1
#
_entry.id   AF-Q8TA63-F1
#
_cell.length_a   1.000
_cell.length_b   1.000
_cell.length_c   1.000
_cell.angle_alpha   90.00
_cell.angle_beta   90.00
_cell.angle_gamma   90.00
#
_symmetry.space_group_name_H-M   'P 1'
#
loop_
_entity.id
_entity.type
_entity.pdbx_description
1 polymer ?
#
loop_
_entity_poly.entity_id
_entity_poly.type
_entity_poly.pdbx_seq_one_letter_code
_entity_poly.pdbx_strand_id
1 'polypeptide(L)'
;MAEAKEAYISILEKKLAELTGIEVDQIKKNQFANAADEAVAIREMATYVEGIVVQQAGVAQAGTVSPQIAQMFAHINAELGEERGAHALPPLKYDFNALEPHISGMIMEIHHTKHHQGYINNLIAATKKLVEAEAANDVSAMNALLPAIKFNGGGHLNHTIFWTNMAPDAGGEPQGAIAQAIDESLDHSVPQGQFSAASVE
;
A
#
# COMPACT_ATOMS: atom_id res chain seq x y z
N MET A 1 -14.80 -7.36 30.26
CA MET A 1 -14.63 -6.93 28.84
C MET A 1 -13.31 -7.42 28.26
N ALA A 2 -12.16 -7.20 28.92
CA ALA A 2 -10.86 -7.69 28.46
C ALA A 2 -10.77 -9.23 28.32
N GLU A 3 -11.21 -10.00 29.32
CA GLU A 3 -11.19 -11.49 29.25
C GLU A 3 -12.07 -12.06 28.13
N ALA A 4 -13.22 -11.46 27.86
CA ALA A 4 -14.09 -11.87 26.75
C ALA A 4 -13.45 -11.58 25.39
N LYS A 5 -12.70 -10.47 25.30
CA LYS A 5 -11.95 -10.09 24.11
C LYS A 5 -10.77 -11.05 23.87
N GLU A 6 -10.02 -11.39 24.92
CA GLU A 6 -8.92 -12.38 24.83
C GLU A 6 -9.42 -13.78 24.45
N ALA A 7 -10.54 -14.22 25.03
CA ALA A 7 -11.17 -15.49 24.65
C ALA A 7 -11.60 -15.49 23.18
N TYR A 8 -12.16 -14.38 22.68
CA TYR A 8 -12.56 -14.24 21.29
C TYR A 8 -11.37 -14.16 20.32
N ILE A 9 -10.30 -13.42 20.68
CA ILE A 9 -9.01 -13.41 19.96
C ILE A 9 -8.49 -14.85 19.80
N SER A 10 -8.44 -15.60 20.90
CA SER A 10 -7.92 -16.98 20.89
C SER A 10 -8.74 -17.90 19.97
N ILE A 11 -10.06 -17.72 19.90
CA ILE A 11 -10.93 -18.49 19.00
C ILE A 11 -10.64 -18.17 17.54
N LEU A 12 -10.50 -16.89 17.18
CA LEU A 12 -10.20 -16.49 15.81
C LEU A 12 -8.80 -16.95 15.37
N GLU A 13 -7.80 -16.82 16.23
CA GLU A 13 -6.44 -17.28 15.96
C GLU A 13 -6.42 -18.79 15.67
N LYS A 14 -7.13 -19.59 16.48
CA LYS A 14 -7.28 -21.03 16.24
C LYS A 14 -7.98 -21.33 14.91
N LYS A 15 -9.07 -20.62 14.61
CA LYS A 15 -9.80 -20.80 13.35
C LYS A 15 -8.95 -20.43 12.13
N LEU A 16 -8.13 -19.38 12.24
CA LEU A 16 -7.18 -19.01 11.19
C LEU A 16 -6.10 -20.08 11.02
N ALA A 17 -5.59 -20.63 12.11
CA ALA A 17 -4.65 -21.76 12.06
C ALA A 17 -5.26 -23.01 11.41
N GLU A 18 -6.52 -23.34 11.73
CA GLU A 18 -7.26 -24.43 11.09
C GLU A 18 -7.47 -24.21 9.58
N LEU A 19 -7.83 -23.00 9.17
CA LEU A 19 -8.07 -22.66 7.76
C LEU A 19 -6.79 -22.63 6.92
N THR A 20 -5.67 -22.22 7.52
CA THR A 20 -4.39 -22.02 6.81
C THR A 20 -3.45 -23.20 6.95
N GLY A 21 -3.64 -24.07 7.95
CA GLY A 21 -2.68 -25.09 8.34
C GLY A 21 -1.40 -24.54 8.98
N ILE A 22 -1.38 -23.26 9.37
CA ILE A 22 -0.22 -22.57 9.96
C ILE A 22 -0.47 -22.38 11.46
N GLU A 23 0.49 -22.74 12.30
CA GLU A 23 0.41 -22.53 13.75
C GLU A 23 0.23 -21.04 14.11
N VAL A 24 -0.58 -20.74 15.13
CA VAL A 24 -0.90 -19.36 15.56
C VAL A 24 0.34 -18.50 15.81
N ASP A 25 1.34 -19.07 16.49
CA ASP A 25 2.60 -18.36 16.76
C ASP A 25 3.38 -18.07 15.47
N GLN A 26 3.25 -18.93 14.46
CA GLN A 26 3.87 -18.73 13.16
C GLN A 26 3.13 -17.67 12.34
N ILE A 27 1.80 -17.60 12.43
CA ILE A 27 1.00 -16.53 11.81
C ILE A 27 1.45 -15.16 12.34
N LYS A 28 1.57 -15.02 13.67
CA LYS A 28 2.05 -13.78 14.29
C LYS A 28 3.45 -13.42 13.81
N LYS A 29 4.38 -14.38 13.78
CA LYS A 29 5.74 -14.17 13.27
C LYS A 29 5.74 -13.72 11.81
N ASN A 30 4.91 -14.32 10.96
CA ASN A 30 4.81 -13.94 9.55
C ASN A 30 4.29 -12.51 9.39
N GLN A 31 3.27 -12.11 10.17
CA GLN A 31 2.76 -10.73 10.13
C GLN A 31 3.84 -9.70 10.48
N PHE A 32 4.64 -9.97 11.52
CA PHE A 32 5.75 -9.09 11.90
C PHE A 32 6.90 -9.11 10.88
N ALA A 33 7.22 -10.27 10.30
CA ALA A 33 8.24 -10.38 9.26
C ALA A 33 7.84 -9.58 8.02
N ASN A 34 6.59 -9.71 7.55
CA ASN A 34 6.08 -8.97 6.39
C ASN A 34 6.14 -7.45 6.62
N ALA A 35 5.72 -6.98 7.80
CA ALA A 35 5.81 -5.56 8.16
C ALA A 35 7.28 -5.08 8.21
N ALA A 36 8.20 -5.92 8.68
CA ALA A 36 9.62 -5.59 8.69
C ALA A 36 10.21 -5.51 7.27
N ASP A 37 9.86 -6.45 6.40
CA ASP A 37 10.32 -6.48 5.01
C ASP A 37 9.83 -5.26 4.22
N GLU A 38 8.56 -4.86 4.42
CA GLU A 38 8.03 -3.64 3.85
C GLU A 38 8.79 -2.39 4.36
N ALA A 39 9.09 -2.33 5.66
CA ALA A 39 9.88 -1.24 6.23
C ALA A 39 11.27 -1.14 5.58
N VAL A 40 11.90 -2.29 5.30
CA VAL A 40 13.20 -2.36 4.61
C VAL A 40 13.07 -1.82 3.19
N ALA A 41 12.08 -2.26 2.43
CA ALA A 41 11.86 -1.81 1.04
C ALA A 41 11.62 -0.29 0.95
N ILE A 42 10.81 0.27 1.86
CA ILE A 42 10.59 1.73 1.95
C ILE A 42 11.89 2.49 2.20
N ARG A 43 12.73 1.99 3.11
CA ARG A 43 14.02 2.61 3.44
C ARG A 43 15.04 2.50 2.30
N GLU A 44 15.08 1.37 1.62
CA GLU A 44 15.94 1.17 0.45
C GLU A 44 15.54 2.12 -0.68
N MET A 45 14.24 2.33 -0.89
CA MET A 45 13.77 3.28 -1.90
C MET A 45 14.05 4.73 -1.53
N ALA A 46 14.02 5.08 -0.23
CA ALA A 46 14.48 6.39 0.23
C ALA A 46 15.96 6.62 -0.14
N THR A 47 16.82 5.64 0.18
CA THR A 47 18.25 5.67 -0.18
C THR A 47 18.46 5.77 -1.70
N TYR A 48 17.66 5.04 -2.48
CA TYR A 48 17.71 5.08 -3.94
C TYR A 48 17.40 6.48 -4.48
N VAL A 49 16.32 7.11 -3.99
CA VAL A 49 15.96 8.48 -4.36
C VAL A 49 17.07 9.45 -4.00
N GLU A 50 17.64 9.34 -2.80
CA GLU A 50 18.76 10.19 -2.35
C GLU A 50 19.97 10.09 -3.28
N GLY A 51 20.30 8.88 -3.76
CA GLY A 51 21.41 8.63 -4.67
C GLY A 51 21.25 9.18 -6.09
N ILE A 52 20.04 9.55 -6.52
CA ILE A 52 19.82 10.15 -7.84
C ILE A 52 20.33 11.60 -7.84
N VAL A 53 21.33 11.89 -8.67
CA VAL A 53 21.88 13.23 -8.85
C VAL A 53 21.35 13.82 -10.15
N VAL A 54 20.64 14.94 -10.06
CA VAL A 54 20.25 15.73 -11.23
C VAL A 54 21.47 16.51 -11.70
N GLN A 55 21.95 16.26 -12.92
CA GLN A 55 23.10 16.97 -13.46
C GLN A 55 22.68 18.35 -13.98
N GLN A 56 23.55 19.35 -13.83
CA GLN A 56 23.34 20.66 -14.48
C GLN A 56 23.41 20.48 -16.01
N ALA A 57 22.71 21.35 -16.75
CA ALA A 57 22.51 21.32 -18.19
C ALA A 57 23.79 21.07 -19.02
N GLY A 58 24.15 19.80 -19.17
CA GLY A 58 24.89 19.30 -20.33
C GLY A 58 23.91 19.11 -21.47
N VAL A 59 24.39 19.23 -22.72
CA VAL A 59 23.53 19.13 -23.92
C VAL A 59 22.69 17.86 -23.83
N ALA A 60 21.40 18.04 -23.52
CA ALA A 60 20.44 16.95 -23.46
C ALA A 60 20.47 16.25 -24.81
N GLN A 61 20.95 14.99 -24.85
CA GLN A 61 20.58 14.14 -25.95
C GLN A 61 19.08 13.93 -25.82
N ALA A 62 18.32 14.24 -26.87
CA ALA A 62 16.87 14.14 -26.87
C ALA A 62 16.46 12.69 -26.53
N GLY A 63 16.17 12.45 -25.26
CA GLY A 63 15.53 11.25 -24.76
C GLY A 63 14.05 11.54 -24.55
N THR A 64 13.21 10.51 -24.63
CA THR A 64 11.80 10.62 -24.28
C THR A 64 11.62 10.33 -22.79
N VAL A 65 10.86 11.18 -22.10
CA VAL A 65 10.43 10.92 -20.72
C VAL A 65 9.47 9.74 -20.70
N SER A 66 9.60 8.86 -19.71
CA SER A 66 8.69 7.75 -19.50
C SER A 66 7.23 8.23 -19.30
N PRO A 67 6.27 7.82 -20.16
CA PRO A 67 4.84 8.17 -19.98
C PRO A 67 4.23 7.58 -18.71
N GLN A 68 4.86 6.54 -18.14
CA GLN A 68 4.42 5.89 -16.91
C GLN A 68 4.52 6.82 -15.68
N ILE A 69 5.42 7.82 -15.70
CA ILE A 69 5.49 8.84 -14.66
C ILE A 69 4.18 9.64 -14.64
N ALA A 70 3.75 10.12 -15.81
CA ALA A 70 2.52 10.89 -15.94
C ALA A 70 1.29 10.06 -15.58
N GLN A 71 1.25 8.78 -15.98
CA GLN A 71 0.17 7.86 -15.62
C GLN A 71 0.07 7.68 -14.10
N MET A 72 1.18 7.54 -13.38
CA MET A 72 1.14 7.38 -11.92
C MET A 72 0.50 8.59 -11.23
N PHE A 73 0.89 9.82 -11.62
CA PHE A 73 0.28 11.02 -11.07
C PHE A 73 -1.19 11.18 -11.49
N ALA A 74 -1.55 10.78 -12.71
CA ALA A 74 -2.94 10.77 -13.16
C ALA A 74 -3.81 9.83 -12.32
N HIS A 75 -3.31 8.64 -11.98
CA HIS A 75 -4.03 7.71 -11.09
C HIS A 75 -4.19 8.27 -9.67
N ILE A 76 -3.14 8.85 -9.10
CA ILE A 76 -3.22 9.48 -7.77
C ILE A 76 -4.26 10.61 -7.77
N ASN A 77 -4.25 11.47 -8.79
CA ASN A 77 -5.21 12.56 -8.89
C ASN A 77 -6.65 12.04 -9.09
N ALA A 78 -6.85 11.04 -9.95
CA ALA A 78 -8.17 10.49 -10.22
C ALA A 78 -8.80 9.83 -8.98
N GLU A 79 -7.99 9.10 -8.20
CA GLU A 79 -8.48 8.33 -7.04
C GLU A 79 -8.51 9.17 -5.75
N LEU A 80 -7.51 10.03 -5.53
CA LEU A 80 -7.32 10.75 -4.27
C LEU A 80 -7.59 12.26 -4.38
N GLY A 81 -7.68 12.81 -5.59
CA GLY A 81 -7.80 14.26 -5.81
C GLY A 81 -6.53 15.03 -5.48
N GLU A 82 -5.39 14.35 -5.33
CA GLU A 82 -4.13 14.96 -4.95
C GLU A 82 -3.32 15.40 -6.16
N GLU A 83 -2.72 16.58 -6.07
CA GLU A 83 -1.81 17.11 -7.08
C GLU A 83 -0.38 16.61 -6.83
N ARG A 84 0.43 16.61 -7.90
CA ARG A 84 1.83 16.16 -7.84
C ARG A 84 2.61 16.90 -6.74
N GLY A 85 3.09 16.15 -5.75
CA GLY A 85 3.90 16.67 -4.64
C GLY A 85 3.08 17.21 -3.45
N ALA A 86 1.76 17.18 -3.55
CA ALA A 86 0.82 17.54 -2.49
C ALA A 86 0.11 16.28 -1.97
N HIS A 87 0.89 15.38 -1.37
CA HIS A 87 0.42 14.10 -0.85
C HIS A 87 0.33 14.13 0.67
N ALA A 88 -0.73 13.55 1.24
CA ALA A 88 -0.94 13.57 2.69
C ALA A 88 -1.43 12.22 3.21
N LEU A 89 -1.07 11.91 4.46
CA LEU A 89 -1.56 10.71 5.11
C LEU A 89 -3.06 10.87 5.41
N PRO A 90 -3.95 10.05 4.80
CA PRO A 90 -5.38 10.17 5.05
C PRO A 90 -5.70 9.76 6.49
N PRO A 91 -6.60 10.48 7.19
CA PRO A 91 -7.02 10.07 8.52
C PRO A 91 -7.81 8.76 8.45
N LEU A 92 -7.61 7.87 9.43
CA LEU A 92 -8.46 6.70 9.58
C LEU A 92 -9.86 7.12 10.07
N LYS A 93 -10.89 6.40 9.58
CA LYS A 93 -12.29 6.62 9.97
C LYS A 93 -12.68 5.85 11.25
N TYR A 94 -11.73 5.13 11.84
CA TYR A 94 -11.91 4.26 13.00
C TYR A 94 -10.61 4.19 13.80
N ASP A 95 -10.72 3.85 15.09
CA ASP A 95 -9.57 3.70 15.98
C ASP A 95 -8.67 2.54 15.52
N PHE A 96 -7.38 2.59 15.85
CA PHE A 96 -6.43 1.56 15.43
C PHE A 96 -6.83 0.15 15.87
N ASN A 97 -7.44 0.00 17.04
CA ASN A 97 -7.89 -1.29 17.57
C ASN A 97 -9.33 -1.68 17.17
N ALA A 98 -9.99 -0.89 16.31
CA ALA A 98 -11.39 -1.11 15.94
C ALA A 98 -11.62 -2.37 15.08
N LEU A 99 -10.56 -2.87 14.43
CA LEU A 99 -10.60 -4.09 13.61
C LEU A 99 -10.14 -5.34 14.38
N GLU A 100 -9.88 -5.20 15.68
CA GLU A 100 -9.61 -6.37 16.51
C GLU A 100 -10.87 -7.24 16.62
N PRO A 101 -10.71 -8.56 16.54
CA PRO A 101 -9.45 -9.29 16.69
C PRO A 101 -8.83 -9.75 15.38
N HIS A 102 -9.36 -9.28 14.25
CA HIS A 102 -8.91 -9.69 12.92
C HIS A 102 -7.59 -9.03 12.53
N ILE A 103 -7.39 -7.78 12.94
CA ILE A 103 -6.13 -7.04 12.73
C ILE A 103 -5.72 -6.37 14.04
N SER A 104 -4.47 -6.60 14.46
CA SER A 104 -3.91 -6.00 15.68
C SER A 104 -3.86 -4.47 15.60
N GLY A 105 -4.29 -3.78 16.65
CA GLY A 105 -4.22 -2.31 16.70
C GLY A 105 -2.79 -1.77 16.63
N MET A 106 -1.80 -2.50 17.17
CA MET A 106 -0.39 -2.15 17.04
C MET A 106 0.08 -2.19 15.58
N ILE A 107 -0.35 -3.21 14.82
CA ILE A 107 -0.02 -3.31 13.39
C ILE A 107 -0.70 -2.17 12.64
N MET A 108 -1.97 -1.86 12.92
CA MET A 108 -2.68 -0.74 12.30
C MET A 108 -1.96 0.59 12.52
N GLU A 109 -1.50 0.86 13.74
CA GLU A 109 -0.75 2.08 14.07
C GLU A 109 0.57 2.16 13.30
N ILE A 110 1.37 1.09 13.28
CA ILE A 110 2.67 1.08 12.58
C ILE A 110 2.47 1.19 11.07
N HIS A 111 1.55 0.41 10.50
CA HIS A 111 1.30 0.32 9.07
C HIS A 111 0.78 1.66 8.52
N HIS A 112 -0.09 2.35 9.26
CA HIS A 112 -0.59 3.68 8.88
C HIS A 112 0.44 4.78 9.14
N THR A 113 0.95 4.91 10.37
CA THR A 113 1.77 6.07 10.75
C THR A 113 3.24 5.97 10.31
N LYS A 114 3.73 4.78 9.97
CA LYS A 114 5.11 4.55 9.53
C LYS A 114 5.19 4.12 8.07
N HIS A 115 4.58 3.01 7.67
CA HIS A 115 4.74 2.51 6.29
C HIS A 115 4.04 3.40 5.28
N HIS A 116 2.75 3.68 5.48
CA HIS A 116 2.02 4.59 4.58
C HIS A 116 2.65 5.99 4.54
N GLN A 117 2.99 6.55 5.70
CA GLN A 117 3.71 7.82 5.79
C GLN A 117 5.08 7.77 5.07
N GLY A 118 5.77 6.64 5.13
CA GLY A 118 7.04 6.42 4.45
C GLY A 118 6.92 6.51 2.93
N TYR A 119 5.92 5.85 2.34
CA TYR A 119 5.61 5.98 0.91
C TYR A 119 5.35 7.45 0.53
N ILE A 120 4.54 8.15 1.32
CA ILE A 120 4.20 9.56 1.06
C ILE A 120 5.45 10.45 1.09
N ASN A 121 6.29 10.30 2.12
CA ASN A 121 7.52 11.08 2.25
C ASN A 121 8.46 10.86 1.06
N ASN A 122 8.65 9.61 0.67
CA ASN A 122 9.51 9.23 -0.45
C ASN A 122 8.93 9.69 -1.80
N LEU A 123 7.61 9.63 -1.98
CA LEU A 123 6.94 10.14 -3.19
C LEU A 123 7.12 11.65 -3.33
N ILE A 124 6.97 12.41 -2.23
CA ILE A 124 7.23 13.85 -2.21
C ILE A 124 8.69 14.14 -2.54
N ALA A 125 9.64 13.39 -1.96
CA ALA A 125 11.07 13.56 -2.24
C ALA A 125 11.41 13.27 -3.71
N ALA A 126 10.92 12.16 -4.27
CA ALA A 126 11.11 11.82 -5.68
C ALA A 126 10.48 12.86 -6.61
N THR A 127 9.31 13.38 -6.25
CA THR A 127 8.61 14.41 -7.00
C THR A 127 9.40 15.72 -7.07
N LYS A 128 10.02 16.15 -5.96
CA LYS A 128 10.90 17.33 -5.93
C LYS A 128 12.09 17.16 -6.87
N LYS A 129 12.78 16.01 -6.81
CA LYS A 129 13.88 15.70 -7.73
C LYS A 129 13.43 15.63 -9.19
N LEU A 130 12.21 15.16 -9.45
CA LEU A 130 11.66 15.14 -10.80
C LEU A 130 11.45 16.56 -11.32
N VAL A 131 10.97 17.50 -10.49
CA VAL A 131 10.83 18.91 -10.87
C VAL A 131 12.19 19.53 -11.18
N GLU A 132 13.22 19.21 -10.39
CA GLU A 132 14.59 19.66 -10.65
C GLU A 132 15.12 19.10 -11.98
N ALA A 133 14.91 17.81 -12.25
CA ALA A 133 15.32 17.17 -13.50
C ALA A 133 14.60 17.78 -14.71
N GLU A 134 13.29 18.03 -14.61
CA GLU A 134 12.49 18.73 -15.63
C GLU A 134 13.05 20.12 -15.93
N ALA A 135 13.34 20.91 -14.90
CA ALA A 135 13.96 22.23 -15.05
C ALA A 135 15.34 22.18 -15.71
N ALA A 136 16.10 21.10 -15.47
CA ALA A 136 17.42 20.87 -16.06
C ALA A 136 17.37 20.24 -17.46
N ASN A 137 16.20 19.82 -17.95
CA ASN A 137 16.04 18.95 -19.13
C ASN A 137 16.85 17.63 -19.03
N ASP A 138 17.07 17.12 -17.82
CA ASP A 138 17.82 15.88 -17.56
C ASP A 138 16.90 14.66 -17.68
N VAL A 139 16.68 14.21 -18.91
CA VAL A 139 15.81 13.05 -19.19
C VAL A 139 16.33 11.77 -18.53
N SER A 140 17.65 11.65 -18.35
CA SER A 140 18.24 10.49 -17.68
C SER A 140 17.82 10.44 -16.21
N ALA A 141 17.93 11.57 -15.49
CA ALA A 141 17.48 11.66 -14.11
C ALA A 141 15.95 11.46 -13.98
N MET A 142 15.15 12.00 -14.90
CA MET A 142 13.69 11.75 -14.92
C MET A 142 13.38 10.25 -15.02
N ASN A 143 14.02 9.54 -15.94
CA ASN A 143 13.81 8.11 -16.11
C ASN A 143 14.35 7.28 -14.92
N ALA A 144 15.44 7.73 -14.29
CA ALA A 144 15.96 7.11 -13.07
C ALA A 144 14.99 7.27 -11.87
N LEU A 145 14.13 8.29 -11.87
CA LEU A 145 13.13 8.49 -10.82
C LEU A 145 11.88 7.61 -10.98
N LEU A 146 11.65 7.02 -12.16
CA LEU A 146 10.46 6.23 -12.45
C LEU A 146 10.23 5.09 -11.43
N PRO A 147 11.24 4.25 -11.05
CA PRO A 147 11.02 3.17 -10.09
C PRO A 147 10.53 3.70 -8.73
N ALA A 148 11.11 4.79 -8.25
CA ALA A 148 10.72 5.40 -6.98
C ALA A 148 9.31 5.99 -7.04
N ILE A 149 8.95 6.67 -8.14
CA ILE A 149 7.60 7.23 -8.32
C ILE A 149 6.56 6.12 -8.38
N LYS A 150 6.82 5.03 -9.12
CA LYS A 150 5.91 3.89 -9.19
C LYS A 150 5.77 3.18 -7.85
N PHE A 151 6.88 2.89 -7.18
CA PHE A 151 6.87 2.15 -5.91
C PHE A 151 6.13 2.94 -4.83
N ASN A 152 6.49 4.21 -4.63
CA ASN A 152 5.91 5.02 -3.57
C ASN A 152 4.51 5.54 -3.93
N GLY A 153 4.26 5.87 -5.20
CA GLY A 153 2.94 6.23 -5.70
C GLY A 153 1.93 5.09 -5.61
N GLY A 154 2.34 3.89 -6.03
CA GLY A 154 1.54 2.68 -5.86
C GLY A 154 1.32 2.33 -4.39
N GLY A 155 2.36 2.43 -3.56
CA GLY A 155 2.27 2.23 -2.11
C GLY A 155 1.24 3.17 -1.47
N HIS A 156 1.33 4.47 -1.74
CA HIS A 156 0.38 5.46 -1.23
C HIS A 156 -1.07 5.20 -1.69
N LEU A 157 -1.26 4.92 -2.98
CA LEU A 157 -2.59 4.64 -3.54
C LEU A 157 -3.21 3.37 -2.92
N ASN A 158 -2.46 2.27 -2.93
CA ASN A 158 -2.94 0.98 -2.43
C ASN A 158 -3.30 1.06 -0.94
N HIS A 159 -2.48 1.73 -0.13
CA HIS A 159 -2.77 1.90 1.29
C HIS A 159 -4.00 2.79 1.52
N THR A 160 -4.14 3.88 0.76
CA THR A 160 -5.31 4.75 0.88
C THR A 160 -6.60 3.99 0.58
N ILE A 161 -6.61 3.15 -0.46
CA ILE A 161 -7.73 2.25 -0.78
C ILE A 161 -7.93 1.22 0.34
N PHE A 162 -6.85 0.59 0.82
CA PHE A 162 -6.88 -0.43 1.87
C PHE A 162 -7.61 0.05 3.13
N TRP A 163 -7.33 1.27 3.61
CA TRP A 163 -8.01 1.83 4.78
C TRP A 163 -9.52 2.03 4.57
N THR A 164 -9.95 2.29 3.33
CA THR A 164 -11.37 2.49 2.99
C THR A 164 -12.13 1.18 2.77
N ASN A 165 -11.43 0.08 2.51
CA ASN A 165 -12.02 -1.24 2.30
C ASN A 165 -12.32 -2.00 3.60
N MET A 166 -11.97 -1.43 4.76
CA MET A 166 -12.18 -2.04 6.07
C MET A 166 -13.09 -1.16 6.93
N ALA A 167 -13.87 -1.79 7.80
CA ALA A 167 -14.71 -1.11 8.78
C ALA A 167 -14.95 -2.03 10.01
N PRO A 168 -15.11 -1.45 11.21
CA PRO A 168 -15.54 -2.21 12.39
C PRO A 168 -16.96 -2.77 12.18
N ASP A 169 -17.23 -3.94 12.76
CA ASP A 169 -18.54 -4.61 12.71
C ASP A 169 -19.11 -4.82 11.29
N ALA A 170 -18.23 -4.81 10.28
CA ALA A 170 -18.57 -5.07 8.88
C ALA A 170 -18.23 -6.52 8.48
N GLY A 171 -18.59 -6.89 7.25
CA GLY A 171 -18.42 -8.23 6.70
C GLY A 171 -19.76 -8.81 6.20
N GLY A 172 -19.76 -10.13 5.94
CA GLY A 172 -20.87 -10.80 5.28
C GLY A 172 -20.75 -10.79 3.76
N GLU A 173 -21.77 -11.31 3.09
CA GLU A 173 -21.78 -11.42 1.62
C GLU A 173 -22.04 -10.04 0.96
N PRO A 174 -21.41 -9.77 -0.20
CA PRO A 174 -21.71 -8.57 -0.99
C PRO A 174 -23.20 -8.53 -1.37
N GLN A 175 -23.74 -7.33 -1.56
CA GLN A 175 -25.15 -7.12 -1.91
C GLN A 175 -25.30 -6.16 -3.10
N GLY A 176 -26.44 -6.25 -3.80
CA GLY A 176 -26.77 -5.33 -4.89
C GLY A 176 -25.91 -5.51 -6.14
N ALA A 177 -25.58 -4.41 -6.82
CA ALA A 177 -24.89 -4.43 -8.10
C ALA A 177 -23.50 -5.11 -8.03
N ILE A 178 -22.79 -4.97 -6.90
CA ILE A 178 -21.48 -5.62 -6.74
C ILE A 178 -21.61 -7.14 -6.59
N ALA A 179 -22.66 -7.63 -5.91
CA ALA A 179 -22.93 -9.07 -5.83
C ALA A 179 -23.22 -9.65 -7.21
N GLN A 180 -24.09 -8.98 -7.99
CA GLN A 180 -24.40 -9.39 -9.35
C GLN A 180 -23.17 -9.40 -10.25
N ALA A 181 -22.33 -8.37 -10.17
CA ALA A 181 -21.10 -8.31 -10.94
C ALA A 181 -20.11 -9.43 -10.55
N ILE A 182 -20.00 -9.76 -9.26
CA ILE A 182 -19.20 -10.90 -8.78
C ILE A 182 -19.74 -12.19 -9.36
N ASP A 183 -21.04 -12.45 -9.24
CA ASP A 183 -21.73 -13.64 -9.74
C ASP A 183 -21.57 -13.83 -11.27
N GLU A 184 -21.57 -12.72 -12.02
CA GLU A 184 -21.41 -12.74 -13.48
C GLU A 184 -19.95 -12.89 -13.93
N SER A 185 -18.99 -12.36 -13.17
CA SER A 185 -17.58 -12.30 -13.57
C SER A 185 -16.72 -13.42 -12.99
N LEU A 186 -17.11 -13.95 -11.84
CA LEU A 186 -16.44 -15.03 -11.13
C LEU A 186 -17.41 -16.20 -11.09
N ASP A 187 -17.04 -17.34 -11.66
CA ASP A 187 -17.83 -18.57 -11.57
C ASP A 187 -18.11 -18.86 -10.07
N HIS A 188 -19.38 -19.09 -9.70
CA HIS A 188 -19.83 -19.36 -8.33
C HIS A 188 -19.15 -20.57 -7.67
N SER A 189 -18.38 -21.34 -8.43
CA SER A 189 -17.48 -22.39 -7.94
C SER A 189 -16.17 -21.86 -7.34
N VAL A 190 -15.94 -20.54 -7.36
CA VAL A 190 -14.78 -19.85 -6.80
C VAL A 190 -15.10 -19.38 -5.38
N PRO A 191 -14.83 -20.20 -4.34
CA PRO A 191 -14.87 -19.72 -2.97
C PRO A 191 -13.85 -18.58 -2.80
N GLN A 192 -13.95 -17.87 -1.66
CA GLN A 192 -12.91 -16.99 -1.09
C GLN A 192 -11.45 -17.45 -1.36
N GLY A 193 -11.25 -18.76 -1.55
CA GLY A 193 -10.02 -19.43 -1.95
C GLY A 193 -9.22 -18.90 -3.14
N GLN A 194 -9.76 -18.30 -4.22
CA GLN A 194 -8.89 -17.75 -5.28
C GLN A 194 -8.26 -16.40 -4.90
N PHE A 195 -9.03 -15.52 -4.24
CA PHE A 195 -8.50 -14.27 -3.71
C PHE A 195 -7.52 -14.56 -2.56
N SER A 196 -7.85 -15.53 -1.71
CA SER A 196 -6.94 -16.02 -0.66
C SER A 196 -5.67 -16.62 -1.27
N ALA A 197 -5.77 -17.51 -2.28
CA ALA A 197 -4.60 -18.14 -2.90
C ALA A 197 -3.66 -17.12 -3.55
N ALA A 198 -4.19 -16.10 -4.23
CA ALA A 198 -3.39 -15.03 -4.83
C ALA A 198 -2.71 -14.12 -3.79
N SER A 199 -3.08 -14.21 -2.51
CA SER A 199 -2.51 -13.41 -1.41
C SER A 199 -1.45 -14.14 -0.57
N VAL A 200 -1.21 -15.44 -0.83
CA VAL A 200 -0.23 -16.26 -0.08
C VAL A 200 0.97 -16.71 -0.93
N GLU A 201 0.98 -16.42 -2.24
CA GLU A 201 2.10 -16.65 -3.16
C GLU A 201 3.05 -15.44 -3.22
#